data_AF-A0A7Y5D6E4-F1
#
_entry.id   AF-A0A7Y5D6E4-F1
#
_cell.length_a   1.000
_cell.length_b   1.000
_cell.length_c   1.000
_cell.angle_alpha   90.00
_cell.angle_beta   90.00
_cell.angle_gamma   90.00
#
_symmetry.space_group_name_H-M   'P 1'
#
loop_
_entity.id
_entity.type
_entity.pdbx_description
1 polymer ?
#
loop_
_entity_poly.entity_id
_entity_poly.type
_entity_poly.pdbx_seq_one_letter_code
_entity_poly.pdbx_strand_id
1 'polypeptide(L)'
;MSSSTITVGFPLYPGCTLLDFAGATQVFAYTPGFEVVWIAATRDPVPTTESVSVMPGATFDDHPPLSILFMPGGGSDGVGAAMLDPAFQGWLKQTAAQAEWVGSVCTGAFILAAAGLFDGCQATTYWSARSVLELFPKVELVPGYPRWHLDEERKRFSGGGISSSIDLALKLVETIAGRDAAQTSQLFVQYAPSPPVHAGDPTEASPELVISVTQSQASFTAGLIAATRQVLACEGSAA
;
A
#
# COMPACT_ATOMS: atom_id res chain seq x y z
N MET A 1 5.63 25.15 -20.83
CA MET A 1 5.06 25.20 -19.48
C MET A 1 5.80 24.15 -18.68
N SER A 2 6.52 24.51 -17.61
CA SER A 2 7.14 23.52 -16.73
C SER A 2 6.01 22.77 -16.05
N SER A 3 5.70 21.55 -16.51
CA SER A 3 4.81 20.67 -15.76
C SER A 3 5.46 20.45 -14.39
N SER A 4 4.76 20.77 -13.31
CA SER A 4 5.23 20.44 -11.97
C SER A 4 5.43 18.93 -11.88
N THR A 5 6.60 18.51 -11.42
CA THR A 5 6.94 17.10 -11.22
C THR A 5 6.00 16.46 -10.19
N ILE A 6 5.47 15.27 -10.50
CA ILE A 6 4.64 14.48 -9.58
C ILE A 6 5.56 13.62 -8.72
N THR A 7 5.61 13.88 -7.42
CA THR A 7 6.49 13.13 -6.51
C THR A 7 5.69 12.05 -5.77
N VAL A 8 6.12 10.80 -5.90
CA VAL A 8 5.54 9.63 -5.23
C VAL A 8 6.42 9.23 -4.05
N GLY A 9 5.88 9.35 -2.83
CA GLY A 9 6.58 8.93 -1.62
C GLY A 9 6.10 7.56 -1.13
N PHE A 10 7.08 6.70 -0.82
CA PHE A 10 6.88 5.38 -0.23
C PHE A 10 7.41 5.38 1.21
N PRO A 11 6.54 5.42 2.23
CA PRO A 11 6.97 5.30 3.62
C PRO A 11 7.38 3.86 3.93
N LEU A 12 8.65 3.66 4.24
CA LEU A 12 9.23 2.38 4.60
C LEU A 12 9.30 2.24 6.11
N TYR A 13 9.11 1.01 6.58
CA TYR A 13 9.16 0.64 7.99
C TYR A 13 9.71 -0.79 8.12
N PRO A 14 10.34 -1.15 9.25
CA PRO A 14 10.82 -2.51 9.45
C PRO A 14 9.70 -3.53 9.26
N GLY A 15 9.91 -4.50 8.35
CA GLY A 15 8.93 -5.51 8.01
C GLY A 15 7.93 -5.11 6.92
N CYS A 16 8.17 -4.02 6.17
CA CYS A 16 7.44 -3.77 4.93
C CYS A 16 7.81 -4.79 3.84
N THR A 17 6.87 -5.11 2.95
CA THR A 17 7.07 -6.05 1.85
C THR A 17 7.78 -5.38 0.68
N LEU A 18 8.90 -5.93 0.22
CA LEU A 18 9.74 -5.31 -0.82
C LEU A 18 8.99 -5.00 -2.11
N LEU A 19 8.24 -5.97 -2.64
CA LEU A 19 7.57 -5.84 -3.93
C LEU A 19 6.40 -4.84 -3.90
N ASP A 20 5.84 -4.54 -2.73
CA ASP A 20 4.74 -3.58 -2.59
C ASP A 20 5.17 -2.18 -3.03
N PHE A 21 6.38 -1.74 -2.65
CA PHE A 21 6.92 -0.45 -3.07
C PHE A 21 7.84 -0.57 -4.29
N ALA A 22 8.65 -1.62 -4.41
CA ALA A 22 9.57 -1.76 -5.53
C ALA A 22 8.84 -1.94 -6.88
N GLY A 23 7.73 -2.69 -6.90
CA GLY A 23 6.93 -2.88 -8.11
C GLY A 23 6.33 -1.57 -8.63
N ALA A 24 5.69 -0.80 -7.75
CA ALA A 24 5.16 0.52 -8.09
C ALA A 24 6.28 1.53 -8.45
N THR A 25 7.41 1.49 -7.73
CA THR A 25 8.60 2.32 -8.02
C THR A 25 9.05 2.15 -9.47
N GLN A 26 9.12 0.90 -9.95
CA GLN A 26 9.54 0.61 -11.32
C GLN A 26 8.61 1.26 -12.37
N VAL A 27 7.31 1.32 -12.11
CA VAL A 27 6.35 1.97 -13.03
C VAL A 27 6.50 3.49 -12.99
N PHE A 28 6.50 4.09 -11.80
CA PHE A 28 6.58 5.55 -11.67
C PHE A 28 7.92 6.11 -12.15
N ALA A 29 9.05 5.47 -11.83
CA ALA A 29 10.38 5.94 -12.24
C ALA A 29 10.60 5.95 -13.77
N TYR A 30 9.85 5.12 -14.52
CA TYR A 30 9.90 5.08 -15.98
C TYR A 30 8.73 5.84 -16.64
N THR A 31 8.01 6.64 -15.86
CA THR A 31 6.94 7.51 -16.36
C THR A 31 7.45 8.96 -16.42
N PRO A 32 7.50 9.60 -17.61
CA PRO A 32 7.91 11.00 -17.72
C PRO A 32 7.07 11.92 -16.82
N GLY A 33 7.74 12.78 -16.03
CA GLY A 33 7.08 13.72 -15.12
C GLY A 33 6.80 13.17 -13.72
N PHE A 34 7.18 11.93 -13.44
CA PHE A 34 7.12 11.33 -12.09
C PHE A 34 8.52 11.21 -11.49
N GLU A 35 8.61 11.43 -10.18
CA GLU A 35 9.78 11.13 -9.36
C GLU A 35 9.35 10.25 -8.19
N VAL A 36 10.28 9.42 -7.72
CA VAL A 36 10.04 8.46 -6.64
C VAL A 36 10.97 8.74 -5.47
N VAL A 37 10.44 8.65 -4.25
CA VAL A 37 11.24 8.78 -3.04
C VAL A 37 10.85 7.72 -2.03
N TRP A 38 11.83 6.98 -1.54
CA TRP A 38 11.68 6.06 -0.42
C TRP A 38 12.03 6.80 0.87
N ILE A 39 11.10 6.82 1.82
CA ILE A 39 11.17 7.66 3.02
C ILE A 39 11.10 6.76 4.25
N ALA A 40 11.97 6.96 5.24
CA ALA A 40 11.89 6.24 6.51
C ALA A 40 12.13 7.18 7.71
N ALA A 41 12.06 6.65 8.94
CA ALA A 41 12.34 7.43 10.14
C ALA A 41 13.78 7.94 10.19
N THR A 42 14.74 7.13 9.73
CA THR A 42 16.17 7.45 9.68
C THR A 42 16.74 7.09 8.32
N ARG A 43 18.04 7.39 8.10
CA ARG A 43 18.78 6.94 6.91
C ARG A 43 19.35 5.52 7.05
N ASP A 44 19.02 4.81 8.12
CA ASP A 44 19.50 3.44 8.33
C ASP A 44 18.82 2.46 7.36
N PRO A 45 19.49 1.33 7.02
CA PRO A 45 18.86 0.29 6.21
C PRO A 45 17.56 -0.22 6.86
N VAL A 46 16.48 -0.26 6.08
CA VAL A 46 15.17 -0.76 6.51
C VAL A 46 15.05 -2.24 6.12
N PRO A 47 14.91 -3.18 7.08
CA PRO A 47 14.75 -4.60 6.77
C PRO A 47 13.35 -4.90 6.22
N THR A 48 13.26 -5.62 5.11
CA THR A 48 12.00 -6.08 4.50
C THR A 48 11.66 -7.51 4.93
N THR A 49 10.44 -7.97 4.60
CA THR A 49 10.02 -9.37 4.83
C THR A 49 10.86 -10.40 4.09
N GLU A 50 11.54 -10.00 3.01
CA GLU A 50 12.35 -10.86 2.15
C GLU A 50 13.80 -11.00 2.64
N SER A 51 14.10 -10.61 3.89
CA SER A 51 15.44 -10.68 4.49
C SER A 51 16.52 -9.86 3.74
N VAL A 52 16.08 -8.82 3.02
CA VAL A 52 16.95 -7.81 2.40
C VAL A 52 16.70 -6.48 3.11
N SER A 53 17.74 -5.68 3.29
CA SER A 53 17.59 -4.31 3.80
C SER A 53 17.77 -3.31 2.67
N VAL A 54 16.91 -2.29 2.64
CA VAL A 54 16.94 -1.22 1.62
C VAL A 54 17.34 0.11 2.24
N MET A 55 18.06 0.93 1.48
CA MET A 55 18.44 2.28 1.92
C MET A 55 17.34 3.28 1.53
N PRO A 56 16.77 4.03 2.48
CA PRO A 56 15.83 5.10 2.17
C PRO A 56 16.58 6.29 1.53
N GLY A 57 15.93 6.98 0.60
CA GLY A 57 16.47 8.18 -0.05
C GLY A 57 16.28 9.46 0.78
N ALA A 58 15.27 9.46 1.65
CA ALA A 58 14.82 10.59 2.45
C ALA A 58 14.37 10.15 3.84
N THR A 59 14.17 11.11 4.74
CA THR A 59 13.63 10.84 6.09
C THR A 59 12.30 11.56 6.31
N PHE A 60 11.57 11.21 7.37
CA PHE A 60 10.32 11.89 7.72
C PHE A 60 10.47 13.41 7.89
N ASP A 61 11.63 13.88 8.34
CA ASP A 61 11.91 15.31 8.55
C ASP A 61 12.59 15.99 7.33
N ASP A 62 13.05 15.20 6.36
CA ASP A 62 13.84 15.66 5.21
C ASP A 62 13.43 14.85 3.97
N HIS A 63 12.29 15.25 3.38
CA HIS A 63 11.78 14.73 2.12
C HIS A 63 11.13 15.85 1.28
N PRO A 64 11.08 15.74 -0.05
CA PRO A 64 10.36 16.69 -0.89
C PRO A 64 8.84 16.63 -0.62
N PRO A 65 8.07 17.69 -0.95
CA PRO A 65 6.61 17.61 -0.95
C PRO A 65 6.11 16.45 -1.82
N LEU A 66 5.11 15.71 -1.34
CA LEU A 66 4.58 14.55 -2.03
C LEU A 66 3.28 14.90 -2.74
N SER A 67 3.17 14.53 -4.00
CA SER A 67 1.90 14.53 -4.74
C SER A 67 1.09 13.26 -4.45
N ILE A 68 1.79 12.14 -4.23
CA ILE A 68 1.20 10.84 -3.96
C ILE A 68 1.87 10.23 -2.72
N LEU A 69 1.07 9.86 -1.72
CA LEU A 69 1.49 9.03 -0.59
C LEU A 69 1.08 7.58 -0.84
N PHE A 70 2.07 6.71 -1.07
CA PHE A 70 1.86 5.31 -1.43
C PHE A 70 2.36 4.39 -0.31
N MET A 71 1.44 3.88 0.50
CA MET A 71 1.75 3.06 1.68
C MET A 71 1.93 1.58 1.32
N PRO A 72 3.15 1.00 1.45
CA PRO A 72 3.34 -0.43 1.30
C PRO A 72 2.74 -1.23 2.47
N GLY A 73 2.38 -2.47 2.21
CA GLY A 73 2.09 -3.46 3.24
C GLY A 73 3.35 -4.10 3.79
N GLY A 74 3.15 -5.16 4.56
CA GLY A 74 4.18 -5.84 5.32
C GLY A 74 3.66 -7.04 6.11
N GLY A 75 4.57 -7.67 6.85
CA GLY A 75 4.22 -8.70 7.83
C GLY A 75 3.40 -8.12 8.99
N SER A 76 2.65 -8.98 9.69
CA SER A 76 1.73 -8.56 10.76
C SER A 76 2.42 -7.75 11.87
N ASP A 77 3.66 -8.09 12.21
CA ASP A 77 4.39 -7.43 13.28
C ASP A 77 4.81 -6.01 12.87
N GLY A 78 5.34 -5.84 11.66
CA GLY A 78 5.72 -4.53 11.11
C GLY A 78 4.51 -3.62 10.89
N VAL A 79 3.44 -4.17 10.32
CA VAL A 79 2.16 -3.45 10.12
C VAL A 79 1.55 -3.06 11.46
N GLY A 80 1.52 -3.99 12.42
CA GLY A 80 1.01 -3.74 13.76
C GLY A 80 1.80 -2.66 14.50
N ALA A 81 3.14 -2.71 14.44
CA ALA A 81 4.00 -1.67 15.00
C ALA A 81 3.76 -0.30 14.35
N ALA A 82 3.66 -0.24 13.02
CA ALA A 82 3.39 0.99 12.28
C ALA A 82 1.99 1.58 12.59
N MET A 83 0.98 0.74 12.79
CA MET A 83 -0.35 1.18 13.23
C MET A 83 -0.34 1.80 14.64
N LEU A 84 0.48 1.26 15.53
CA LEU A 84 0.51 1.62 16.95
C LEU A 84 1.57 2.69 17.29
N ASP A 85 2.45 3.03 16.36
CA ASP A 85 3.48 4.07 16.53
C ASP A 85 2.87 5.48 16.35
N PRO A 86 2.74 6.28 17.42
CA PRO A 86 2.15 7.62 17.33
C PRO A 86 2.96 8.59 16.46
N ALA A 87 4.29 8.43 16.39
CA ALA A 87 5.15 9.29 15.59
C ALA A 87 4.94 9.01 14.10
N PHE A 88 4.94 7.73 13.71
CA PHE A 88 4.67 7.31 12.34
C PHE A 88 3.25 7.72 11.90
N GLN A 89 2.24 7.46 12.73
CA GLN A 89 0.85 7.86 12.47
C GLN A 89 0.67 9.38 12.39
N GLY A 90 1.36 10.13 13.24
CA GLY A 90 1.38 11.59 13.22
C GLY A 90 1.95 12.14 11.92
N TRP A 91 3.12 11.64 11.51
CA TRP A 91 3.76 12.00 10.25
C TRP A 91 2.88 11.65 9.05
N LEU A 92 2.29 10.44 9.02
CA LEU A 92 1.40 10.03 7.92
C LEU A 92 0.23 10.99 7.73
N LYS A 93 -0.44 11.38 8.81
CA LYS A 93 -1.57 12.32 8.73
C LYS A 93 -1.14 13.69 8.22
N GLN A 94 0.00 14.21 8.68
CA GLN A 94 0.52 15.50 8.24
C GLN A 94 0.91 15.51 6.76
N THR A 95 1.56 14.44 6.31
CA THR A 95 2.00 14.28 4.93
C THR A 95 0.81 14.02 4.00
N ALA A 96 -0.14 13.18 4.41
CA ALA A 96 -1.36 12.89 3.66
C ALA A 96 -2.25 14.12 3.46
N ALA A 97 -2.24 15.08 4.39
CA ALA A 97 -3.00 16.33 4.26
C ALA A 97 -2.47 17.25 3.14
N GLN A 98 -1.23 17.02 2.67
CA GLN A 98 -0.59 17.79 1.60
C GLN A 98 -0.55 17.04 0.27
N ALA A 99 -0.67 15.70 0.30
CA ALA A 99 -0.72 14.87 -0.89
C ALA A 99 -2.09 14.94 -1.57
N GLU A 100 -2.10 14.95 -2.90
CA GLU A 100 -3.35 14.91 -3.67
C GLU A 100 -3.95 13.50 -3.62
N TRP A 101 -3.12 12.48 -3.83
CA TRP A 101 -3.52 11.08 -3.79
C TRP A 101 -2.90 10.36 -2.61
N VAL A 102 -3.72 9.60 -1.88
CA VAL A 102 -3.28 8.80 -0.74
C VAL A 102 -3.82 7.40 -0.86
N GLY A 103 -2.96 6.40 -0.68
CA GLY A 103 -3.42 5.03 -0.82
C GLY A 103 -2.36 4.01 -0.47
N SER A 104 -2.74 2.74 -0.61
CA SER A 104 -1.91 1.63 -0.14
C SER A 104 -1.93 0.44 -1.08
N VAL A 105 -1.04 -0.52 -0.82
CA VAL A 105 -1.10 -1.88 -1.35
C VAL A 105 -1.08 -2.86 -0.18
N CYS A 106 -1.66 -4.05 -0.40
CA CYS A 106 -1.59 -5.17 0.54
C CYS A 106 -2.11 -4.75 1.91
N THR A 107 -1.38 -5.09 2.97
CA THR A 107 -1.70 -4.73 4.35
C THR A 107 -1.41 -3.26 4.70
N GLY A 108 -0.91 -2.45 3.77
CA GLY A 108 -0.77 -1.01 3.98
C GLY A 108 -2.11 -0.31 4.22
N ALA A 109 -3.21 -0.95 3.80
CA ALA A 109 -4.57 -0.48 4.07
C ALA A 109 -4.88 -0.38 5.57
N PHE A 110 -4.33 -1.27 6.39
CA PHE A 110 -4.51 -1.27 7.84
C PHE A 110 -3.85 -0.05 8.48
N ILE A 111 -2.66 0.32 8.01
CA ILE A 111 -1.93 1.51 8.47
C ILE A 111 -2.70 2.78 8.15
N LEU A 112 -3.25 2.88 6.93
CA LEU A 112 -4.05 4.04 6.53
C LEU A 112 -5.42 4.08 7.23
N ALA A 113 -6.04 2.93 7.49
CA ALA A 113 -7.26 2.84 8.28
C ALA A 113 -7.04 3.27 9.73
N ALA A 114 -5.94 2.83 10.38
CA ALA A 114 -5.55 3.27 11.72
C ALA A 114 -5.24 4.77 11.80
N ALA A 115 -4.80 5.38 10.69
CA ALA A 115 -4.60 6.82 10.57
C ALA A 115 -5.91 7.61 10.35
N GLY A 116 -7.05 6.93 10.14
CA GLY A 116 -8.31 7.52 9.70
C GLY A 116 -8.30 8.02 8.25
N LEU A 117 -7.26 7.68 7.47
CA LEU A 117 -7.08 8.16 6.10
C LEU A 117 -7.97 7.44 5.07
N PHE A 118 -8.56 6.31 5.46
CA PHE A 118 -9.57 5.57 4.70
C PHE A 118 -11.00 5.69 5.27
N ASP A 119 -11.22 6.57 6.26
CA ASP A 119 -12.55 6.82 6.79
C ASP A 119 -13.51 7.30 5.68
N GLY A 120 -14.64 6.61 5.53
CA GLY A 120 -15.67 6.90 4.53
C GLY A 120 -15.25 6.63 3.08
N CYS A 121 -14.16 5.90 2.84
CA CYS A 121 -13.62 5.60 1.52
C CYS A 121 -13.80 4.13 1.16
N GLN A 122 -13.86 3.84 -0.14
CA GLN A 122 -13.79 2.46 -0.63
C GLN A 122 -12.35 1.96 -0.71
N ALA A 123 -12.08 0.75 -0.21
CA ALA A 123 -10.75 0.15 -0.22
C ALA A 123 -10.74 -1.37 -0.40
N THR A 124 -9.62 -1.89 -0.91
CA THR A 124 -9.25 -3.31 -0.90
C THR A 124 -7.95 -3.51 -0.11
N THR A 125 -7.57 -4.76 0.12
CA THR A 125 -6.34 -5.15 0.84
C THR A 125 -5.91 -6.56 0.44
N TYR A 126 -4.89 -7.10 1.10
CA TYR A 126 -4.43 -8.47 0.93
C TYR A 126 -5.57 -9.48 1.16
N TRP A 127 -5.70 -10.44 0.24
CA TRP A 127 -6.87 -11.30 0.11
C TRP A 127 -7.25 -12.04 1.40
N SER A 128 -6.27 -12.58 2.14
CA SER A 128 -6.50 -13.35 3.37
C SER A 128 -6.78 -12.47 4.58
N ALA A 129 -6.49 -11.18 4.50
CA ALA A 129 -6.68 -10.20 5.58
C ALA A 129 -7.94 -9.35 5.39
N ARG A 130 -8.69 -9.53 4.30
CA ARG A 130 -9.87 -8.72 3.96
C ARG A 130 -10.90 -8.63 5.10
N SER A 131 -11.25 -9.76 5.71
CA SER A 131 -12.20 -9.80 6.84
C SER A 131 -11.68 -9.11 8.10
N VAL A 132 -10.36 -8.94 8.23
CA VAL A 132 -9.76 -8.19 9.35
C VAL A 132 -9.89 -6.69 9.11
N LEU A 133 -9.81 -6.23 7.86
CA LEU A 133 -9.97 -4.80 7.54
C LEU A 133 -11.42 -4.33 7.83
N GLU A 134 -12.41 -5.21 7.73
CA GLU A 134 -13.81 -4.93 8.11
C GLU A 134 -13.98 -4.55 9.58
N LEU A 135 -12.99 -4.82 10.44
CA LEU A 135 -13.00 -4.35 11.83
C LEU A 135 -12.91 -2.82 11.93
N PHE A 136 -12.39 -2.13 10.91
CA PHE A 136 -12.44 -0.68 10.82
C PHE A 136 -13.79 -0.25 10.23
N PRO A 137 -14.76 0.20 11.06
CA PRO A 137 -16.16 0.31 10.65
C PRO A 137 -16.43 1.43 9.64
N LYS A 138 -15.47 2.33 9.44
CA LYS A 138 -15.57 3.45 8.51
C LYS A 138 -14.95 3.16 7.14
N VAL A 139 -14.32 2.00 6.96
CA VAL A 139 -13.75 1.59 5.67
C VAL A 139 -14.80 0.77 4.91
N GLU A 140 -15.13 1.17 3.69
CA GLU A 140 -16.03 0.40 2.83
C GLU A 140 -15.22 -0.61 2.00
N LEU A 141 -15.28 -1.88 2.38
CA LEU A 141 -14.53 -2.92 1.67
C LEU A 141 -15.13 -3.18 0.27
N VAL A 142 -14.30 -3.04 -0.76
CA VAL A 142 -14.70 -3.33 -2.14
C VAL A 142 -14.96 -4.84 -2.30
N PRO A 143 -16.12 -5.29 -2.80
CA PRO A 143 -16.44 -6.70 -2.94
C PRO A 143 -15.45 -7.49 -3.82
N GLY A 144 -15.34 -8.80 -3.58
CA GLY A 144 -14.48 -9.70 -4.37
C GLY A 144 -13.00 -9.62 -3.99
N TYR A 145 -12.09 -9.84 -4.94
CA TYR A 145 -10.64 -9.74 -4.73
C TYR A 145 -9.99 -8.84 -5.80
N PRO A 146 -10.43 -7.58 -5.93
CA PRO A 146 -9.92 -6.70 -6.97
C PRO A 146 -8.42 -6.51 -6.79
N ARG A 147 -7.67 -6.59 -7.90
CA ARG A 147 -6.23 -6.29 -7.90
C ARG A 147 -5.97 -4.85 -7.44
N TRP A 148 -6.84 -3.92 -7.79
CA TRP A 148 -6.77 -2.53 -7.35
C TRP A 148 -8.17 -1.89 -7.33
N HIS A 149 -8.29 -0.77 -6.62
CA HIS A 149 -9.47 0.08 -6.59
C HIS A 149 -9.06 1.56 -6.47
N LEU A 150 -9.77 2.44 -7.19
CA LEU A 150 -9.64 3.89 -7.10
C LEU A 150 -10.98 4.49 -6.64
N ASP A 151 -10.94 5.22 -5.53
CA ASP A 151 -12.00 6.13 -5.11
C ASP A 151 -11.60 7.54 -5.57
N GLU A 152 -11.91 7.85 -6.83
CA GLU A 152 -11.46 9.08 -7.49
C GLU A 152 -12.08 10.34 -6.87
N GLU A 153 -13.29 10.23 -6.29
CA GLU A 153 -13.97 11.33 -5.60
C GLU A 153 -13.15 11.79 -4.39
N ARG A 154 -12.64 10.84 -3.61
CA ARG A 154 -11.84 11.12 -2.40
C ARG A 154 -10.34 11.11 -2.65
N LYS A 155 -9.91 10.89 -3.90
CA LYS A 155 -8.51 10.73 -4.30
C LYS A 155 -7.80 9.67 -3.43
N ARG A 156 -8.48 8.53 -3.25
CA ARG A 156 -7.94 7.36 -2.55
C ARG A 156 -7.72 6.21 -3.51
N PHE A 157 -6.74 5.40 -3.19
CA PHE A 157 -6.45 4.19 -3.94
C PHE A 157 -6.04 3.05 -3.02
N SER A 158 -6.29 1.82 -3.46
CA SER A 158 -5.85 0.64 -2.75
C SER A 158 -5.55 -0.51 -3.71
N GLY A 159 -4.50 -1.26 -3.43
CA GLY A 159 -4.12 -2.48 -4.12
C GLY A 159 -4.38 -3.71 -3.26
N GLY A 160 -4.69 -4.81 -3.92
CA GLY A 160 -4.81 -6.13 -3.30
C GLY A 160 -3.44 -6.66 -2.86
N GLY A 161 -3.12 -7.90 -3.20
CA GLY A 161 -1.85 -8.50 -2.77
C GLY A 161 -0.64 -8.05 -3.60
N ILE A 162 0.44 -7.71 -2.91
CA ILE A 162 1.84 -7.64 -3.35
C ILE A 162 2.06 -7.16 -4.80
N SER A 163 1.97 -8.06 -5.79
CA SER A 163 2.20 -7.74 -7.21
C SER A 163 1.17 -6.79 -7.81
N SER A 164 0.03 -6.58 -7.14
CA SER A 164 -0.93 -5.54 -7.51
C SER A 164 -0.34 -4.13 -7.54
N SER A 165 0.78 -3.89 -6.85
CA SER A 165 1.48 -2.60 -6.87
C SER A 165 1.80 -2.12 -8.28
N ILE A 166 2.15 -3.03 -9.19
CA ILE A 166 2.51 -2.72 -10.59
C ILE A 166 1.27 -2.27 -11.37
N ASP A 167 0.18 -3.04 -11.30
CA ASP A 167 -1.05 -2.69 -12.02
C ASP A 167 -1.70 -1.42 -11.50
N LEU A 168 -1.71 -1.27 -10.17
CA LEU A 168 -2.23 -0.08 -9.51
C LEU A 168 -1.42 1.17 -9.92
N ALA A 169 -0.09 1.07 -9.96
CA ALA A 169 0.75 2.18 -10.40
C ALA A 169 0.47 2.55 -11.86
N LEU A 170 0.32 1.57 -12.76
CA LEU A 170 -0.06 1.82 -14.15
C LEU A 170 -1.42 2.51 -14.24
N LYS A 171 -2.39 2.06 -13.43
CA LYS A 171 -3.71 2.67 -13.38
C LYS A 171 -3.68 4.10 -12.85
N LEU A 172 -2.89 4.38 -11.82
CA LEU A 172 -2.70 5.74 -11.29
C LEU A 172 -2.03 6.65 -12.32
N VAL A 173 -1.01 6.17 -13.04
CA VAL A 173 -0.39 6.92 -14.14
C VAL A 173 -1.42 7.23 -15.22
N GLU A 174 -2.26 6.27 -15.62
CA GLU A 174 -3.32 6.50 -16.59
C GLU A 174 -4.29 7.59 -16.11
N THR A 175 -4.74 7.51 -14.86
CA THR A 175 -5.68 8.47 -14.27
C THR A 175 -5.10 9.87 -14.15
N ILE A 176 -3.81 10.01 -13.84
CA ILE A 176 -3.18 11.31 -13.54
C ILE A 176 -2.54 11.95 -14.77
N ALA A 177 -1.81 11.17 -15.57
CA ALA A 177 -1.00 11.65 -16.69
C ALA A 177 -1.51 11.17 -18.07
N GLY A 178 -2.60 10.41 -18.09
CA GLY A 178 -3.26 9.94 -19.30
C GLY A 178 -2.72 8.61 -19.82
N ARG A 179 -3.48 8.07 -20.78
CA ARG A 179 -3.25 6.73 -21.34
C ARG A 179 -1.89 6.56 -22.00
N ASP A 180 -1.41 7.57 -22.73
CA ASP A 180 -0.14 7.51 -23.45
C ASP A 180 1.05 7.37 -22.48
N ALA A 181 1.00 8.06 -21.33
CA ALA A 181 2.03 7.95 -20.29
C ALA A 181 2.04 6.54 -19.66
N ALA A 182 0.87 5.98 -19.38
CA ALA A 182 0.72 4.63 -18.84
C ALA A 182 1.24 3.56 -19.82
N GLN A 183 0.89 3.67 -21.11
CA GLN A 183 1.37 2.76 -22.16
C GLN A 183 2.87 2.87 -22.37
N THR A 184 3.41 4.09 -22.33
CA THR A 184 4.85 4.34 -22.41
C THR A 184 5.59 3.66 -21.27
N SER A 185 5.14 3.87 -20.02
CA SER A 185 5.73 3.22 -18.85
C SER A 185 5.61 1.69 -18.93
N GLN A 186 4.42 1.17 -19.26
CA GLN A 186 4.19 -0.27 -19.42
C GLN A 186 5.16 -0.90 -20.43
N LEU A 187 5.40 -0.23 -21.56
CA LEU A 187 6.33 -0.71 -22.59
C LEU A 187 7.80 -0.61 -22.13
N PHE A 188 8.19 0.48 -21.46
CA PHE A 188 9.55 0.65 -20.93
C PHE A 188 9.93 -0.48 -19.96
N VAL A 189 9.00 -0.88 -19.09
CA VAL A 189 9.23 -1.96 -18.13
C VAL A 189 8.89 -3.35 -18.69
N GLN A 190 8.46 -3.41 -19.96
CA GLN A 190 8.01 -4.63 -20.64
C GLN A 190 7.00 -5.44 -19.81
N TYR A 191 6.06 -4.75 -19.15
CA TYR A 191 5.09 -5.41 -18.28
C TYR A 191 3.98 -6.08 -19.11
N ALA A 192 4.26 -7.32 -19.50
CA ALA A 192 3.40 -8.23 -20.23
C ALA A 192 3.38 -9.59 -19.51
N PRO A 193 2.74 -9.69 -18.33
CA PRO A 193 2.79 -10.90 -17.52
C PRO A 193 2.11 -12.08 -18.22
N SER A 194 2.73 -13.25 -18.15
CA SER A 194 2.17 -14.53 -18.58
C SER A 194 2.45 -15.58 -17.50
N PRO A 195 1.66 -15.59 -16.40
CA PRO A 195 1.92 -16.49 -15.29
C PRO A 195 1.82 -17.96 -15.72
N PRO A 196 2.79 -18.82 -15.35
CA PRO A 196 2.77 -20.25 -15.71
C PRO A 196 1.76 -21.07 -14.89
N VAL A 197 1.17 -20.47 -13.85
CA VAL A 197 0.16 -21.07 -12.96
C VAL A 197 -0.95 -20.07 -12.69
N HIS A 198 -2.18 -20.56 -12.58
CA HIS A 198 -3.40 -19.77 -12.39
C HIS A 198 -3.97 -19.98 -11.00
N ALA A 199 -3.29 -19.44 -9.98
CA ALA A 199 -3.71 -19.55 -8.57
C ALA A 199 -3.47 -18.24 -7.81
N GLY A 200 -3.34 -17.12 -8.53
CA GLY A 200 -3.08 -15.81 -7.94
C GLY A 200 -4.33 -15.11 -7.40
N ASP A 201 -5.52 -15.55 -7.81
CA ASP A 201 -6.81 -15.06 -7.34
C ASP A 201 -7.52 -16.19 -6.56
N PRO A 202 -8.02 -15.96 -5.33
CA PRO A 202 -8.74 -16.96 -4.55
C PRO A 202 -10.02 -17.49 -5.23
N THR A 203 -10.56 -16.79 -6.23
CA THR A 203 -11.72 -17.23 -7.02
C THR A 203 -11.33 -18.15 -8.18
N GLU A 204 -10.06 -18.19 -8.56
CA GLU A 204 -9.52 -19.07 -9.61
C GLU A 204 -8.79 -20.28 -9.02
N ALA A 205 -8.20 -20.12 -7.83
CA ALA A 205 -7.51 -21.19 -7.12
C ALA A 205 -8.46 -22.30 -6.65
N SER A 206 -7.95 -23.53 -6.49
CA SER A 206 -8.76 -24.62 -5.94
C SER A 206 -9.15 -24.33 -4.48
N PRO A 207 -10.35 -24.72 -4.03
CA PRO A 207 -10.78 -24.51 -2.65
C PRO A 207 -9.80 -25.09 -1.61
N GLU A 208 -9.22 -26.25 -1.89
CA GLU A 208 -8.25 -26.91 -1.01
C GLU A 208 -6.97 -26.09 -0.88
N LEU A 209 -6.51 -25.48 -1.98
CA LEU A 209 -5.35 -24.59 -1.95
C LEU A 209 -5.66 -23.32 -1.14
N VAL A 210 -6.82 -22.70 -1.36
CA VAL A 210 -7.24 -21.51 -0.60
C VAL A 210 -7.30 -21.81 0.90
N ILE A 211 -7.89 -22.95 1.29
CA ILE A 211 -7.96 -23.38 2.69
C ILE A 211 -6.55 -23.59 3.26
N SER A 212 -5.70 -24.33 2.55
CA SER A 212 -4.33 -24.65 3.00
C SER A 212 -3.49 -23.39 3.20
N VAL A 213 -3.52 -22.45 2.24
CA VAL A 213 -2.77 -21.20 2.34
C VAL A 213 -3.36 -20.28 3.42
N THR A 214 -4.68 -20.23 3.58
CA THR A 214 -5.30 -19.46 4.67
C THR A 214 -4.88 -20.00 6.04
N GLN A 215 -4.85 -21.33 6.21
CA GLN A 215 -4.40 -21.97 7.45
C GLN A 215 -2.93 -21.70 7.75
N SER A 216 -2.05 -21.72 6.74
CA SER A 216 -0.62 -21.40 6.95
C SER A 216 -0.38 -19.95 7.35
N GLN A 217 -1.34 -19.06 7.09
CA GLN A 217 -1.30 -17.64 7.46
C GLN A 217 -2.00 -17.32 8.79
N ALA A 218 -2.45 -18.32 9.56
CA ALA A 218 -3.21 -18.09 10.79
C ALA A 218 -2.52 -17.13 11.79
N SER A 219 -1.20 -17.27 11.99
CA SER A 219 -0.43 -16.39 12.89
C SER A 219 -0.37 -14.95 12.38
N PHE A 220 -0.22 -14.77 11.06
CA PHE A 220 -0.23 -13.46 10.42
C PHE A 220 -1.58 -12.76 10.61
N THR A 221 -2.68 -13.47 10.34
CA THR A 221 -4.05 -12.94 10.53
C THR A 221 -4.32 -12.62 12.00
N ALA A 222 -3.89 -13.48 12.93
CA ALA A 222 -4.05 -13.24 14.36
C ALA A 222 -3.29 -11.97 14.83
N GLY A 223 -2.08 -11.75 14.33
CA GLY A 223 -1.30 -10.55 14.61
C GLY A 223 -2.00 -9.26 14.14
N LEU A 224 -2.53 -9.26 12.92
CA LEU A 224 -3.32 -8.13 12.40
C LEU A 224 -4.58 -7.89 13.24
N ILE A 225 -5.33 -8.93 13.60
CA ILE A 225 -6.52 -8.81 14.47
C ILE A 225 -6.16 -8.16 15.81
N ALA A 226 -5.07 -8.62 16.44
CA ALA A 226 -4.65 -8.11 17.74
C ALA A 226 -4.30 -6.62 17.67
N ALA A 227 -3.49 -6.22 16.69
CA ALA A 227 -3.09 -4.83 16.51
C ALA A 227 -4.27 -3.92 16.14
N THR A 228 -5.14 -4.35 15.22
CA THR A 228 -6.36 -3.60 14.86
C THR A 228 -7.27 -3.38 16.06
N ARG A 229 -7.51 -4.42 16.89
CA ARG A 229 -8.31 -4.27 18.11
C ARG A 229 -7.69 -3.30 19.10
N GLN A 230 -6.37 -3.29 19.22
CA GLN A 230 -5.66 -2.36 20.08
C GLN A 230 -5.83 -0.91 19.61
N VAL A 231 -5.69 -0.64 18.30
CA VAL A 231 -5.96 0.67 17.70
C VAL A 231 -7.37 1.15 18.05
N LEU A 232 -8.38 0.32 17.78
CA LEU A 232 -9.79 0.67 18.02
C LEU A 232 -10.11 0.90 19.50
N ALA A 233 -9.45 0.17 20.41
CA ALA A 233 -9.59 0.37 21.85
C ALA A 233 -9.02 1.74 22.31
N CYS A 234 -7.91 2.19 21.69
CA CYS A 234 -7.33 3.50 21.98
C CYS A 234 -8.20 4.64 21.47
N GLU A 235 -8.83 4.50 20.30
CA GLU A 235 -9.77 5.50 19.76
C GLU A 235 -11.04 5.64 20.61
N GLY A 236 -11.61 4.52 21.04
CA GLY A 236 -12.81 4.52 21.90
C GLY A 236 -12.58 5.07 23.30
N SER A 237 -11.34 5.15 23.77
CA SER A 237 -10.98 5.76 25.06
C SER A 237 -10.73 7.28 24.97
N ALA A 238 -10.66 7.84 23.76
CA ALA A 238 -10.36 9.25 23.51
C ALA A 238 -11.62 10.10 23.19
N ALA A 239 -12.80 9.46 23.12
CA ALA A 239 -14.11 10.09 22.91
C ALA A 239 -14.90 10.17 24.23
#